data_AF-A0A936DS52-F1
#
_entry.id   AF-A0A936DS52-F1
#
_cell.length_a   1.000
_cell.length_b   1.000
_cell.length_c   1.000
_cell.angle_alpha   90.00
_cell.angle_beta   90.00
_cell.angle_gamma   90.00
#
_symmetry.space_group_name_H-M   'P 1'
#
loop_
_entity.id
_entity.type
_entity.pdbx_description
1 polymer ?
#
loop_
_entity_poly.entity_id
_entity_poly.type
_entity_poly.pdbx_seq_one_letter_code
_entity_poly.pdbx_strand_id
1 'polypeptide(L)' 'MYGNANFKVDMPNLLELYMAKRLDLDAMISRTYTIDEVPQAFEDLQAGRNARGVILF' A
#
# COMPACT_ATOMS: atom_id res chain seq x y z
N MET A 1 4.23 -21.86 4.65
CA MET A 1 4.40 -21.07 5.89
C MET A 1 4.14 -19.62 5.53
N TYR A 2 2.94 -19.11 5.78
CA TYR A 2 2.63 -17.68 5.66
C TYR A 2 1.98 -17.25 6.97
N GLY A 3 2.54 -16.24 7.64
CA GLY A 3 2.10 -15.80 8.97
C GLY A 3 3.22 -15.50 9.98
N ASN A 4 4.50 -15.50 9.58
CA ASN A 4 5.62 -15.19 10.48
C ASN A 4 6.09 -13.73 10.35
N ALA A 5 5.16 -12.80 10.21
CA ALA A 5 5.48 -11.38 10.26
C ALA A 5 5.32 -10.91 11.71
N ASN A 6 6.43 -10.56 12.36
CA ASN A 6 6.39 -9.91 13.66
C ASN A 6 6.28 -8.40 13.42
N PHE A 7 5.04 -7.92 13.37
CA PHE A 7 4.74 -6.52 13.03
C PHE A 7 5.56 -5.49 13.84
N LYS A 8 5.81 -5.75 15.14
CA LYS A 8 6.57 -4.85 16.00
C LYS A 8 8.04 -4.73 15.62
N VAL A 9 8.61 -5.75 14.99
CA VAL A 9 10.01 -5.81 14.58
C VAL A 9 10.14 -5.45 13.11
N ASP A 10 9.26 -5.98 12.26
CA ASP A 10 9.37 -5.86 10.81
C ASP A 10 8.98 -4.47 10.31
N MET A 11 7.96 -3.84 10.90
CA MET A 11 7.50 -2.51 10.43
C MET A 11 8.56 -1.41 10.60
N PRO A 12 9.26 -1.28 11.76
CA PRO A 12 10.36 -0.33 11.86
C PRO A 12 11.45 -0.56 10.81
N ASN A 13 11.86 -1.82 10.60
CA ASN A 13 12.89 -2.16 9.61
C ASN A 13 12.46 -1.80 8.17
N LEU A 14 11.20 -2.08 7.81
CA LEU A 14 10.65 -1.72 6.50
C LEU A 14 10.59 -0.19 6.31
N LEU A 15 10.26 0.55 7.37
CA LEU A 15 10.24 2.01 7.33
C LEU A 15 11.65 2.59 7.15
N GLU A 16 12.65 2.04 7.85
CA GLU A 16 14.05 2.42 7.67
C GLU A 16 14.51 2.20 6.23
N LEU A 17 14.15 1.07 5.61
CA LEU A 17 14.48 0.79 4.22
C LEU A 17 13.81 1.77 3.24
N TYR A 18 12.56 2.13 3.49
CA TYR A 18 11.85 3.14 2.71
C TYR A 18 12.52 4.52 2.84
N MET A 19 12.80 4.96 4.06
CA MET A 19 13.48 6.24 4.34
C MET A 19 14.89 6.29 3.76
N ALA A 20 15.60 5.16 3.74
CA ALA A 20 16.92 5.03 3.11
C ALA A 20 16.86 4.95 1.57
N LYS A 21 15.67 5.09 0.95
CA LYS A 21 15.42 4.93 -0.50
C LYS A 21 15.85 3.56 -1.05
N ARG A 22 15.89 2.53 -0.20
CA ARG A 22 16.23 1.15 -0.56
C ARG A 22 14.99 0.29 -0.82
N LEU A 23 13.81 0.81 -0.50
CA LEU A 23 12.52 0.21 -0.77
C LEU A 23 11.63 1.28 -1.41
N ASP A 24 11.23 1.06 -2.67
CA ASP A 24 10.35 1.98 -3.39
C ASP A 24 8.90 1.57 -3.21
N LEU A 25 8.26 2.11 -2.17
CA LEU A 25 6.83 1.89 -1.91
C LEU A 25 5.95 2.75 -2.83
N ASP A 26 6.47 3.88 -3.30
CA ASP A 26 5.72 4.84 -4.10
C ASP A 26 5.39 4.26 -5.49
N ALA A 27 6.36 3.57 -6.10
CA ALA A 27 6.14 2.85 -7.36
C ALA A 27 5.11 1.71 -7.27
N MET A 28 4.78 1.25 -6.06
CA MET A 28 3.75 0.23 -5.87
C MET A 28 2.33 0.81 -5.88
N ILE A 29 2.18 2.13 -5.70
CA ILE A 29 0.88 2.80 -5.69
C ILE A 29 0.45 3.05 -7.13
N SER A 30 -0.48 2.23 -7.61
CA SER A 30 -1.01 2.34 -8.98
C SER A 30 -2.08 3.42 -9.14
N ARG A 31 -2.79 3.79 -8.06
CA ARG A 31 -3.83 4.81 -8.09
C ARG A 31 -4.07 5.40 -6.70
N THR A 32 -4.36 6.70 -6.66
CA THR A 32 -4.82 7.41 -5.46
C THR A 32 -6.27 7.83 -5.63
N TYR A 33 -7.02 7.87 -4.54
CA TYR A 33 -8.44 8.24 -4.51
C TYR A 33 -8.68 9.25 -3.40
N THR A 34 -9.66 10.14 -3.56
CA THR A 34 -10.20 10.92 -2.45
C THR A 34 -11.19 10.09 -1.64
N ILE A 35 -11.62 10.61 -0.48
CA ILE A 35 -12.65 9.95 0.35
C ILE A 35 -13.99 9.80 -0.37
N ASP A 36 -14.33 10.73 -1.26
CA ASP A 36 -15.57 10.69 -2.05
C ASP A 36 -15.53 9.59 -3.14
N GLU A 37 -14.32 9.20 -3.56
CA GLU A 37 -14.06 8.19 -4.59
C GLU A 37 -13.95 6.77 -4.01
N VAL A 38 -14.20 6.57 -2.72
CA VAL A 38 -14.19 5.25 -2.07
C VAL A 38 -15.00 4.19 -2.82
N PRO A 39 -16.23 4.46 -3.34
CA PRO A 39 -16.96 3.48 -4.14
C PRO A 39 -16.17 3.00 -5.36
N GLN A 40 -15.53 3.92 -6.11
CA GLN A 40 -14.69 3.60 -7.26
C GLN A 40 -13.44 2.80 -6.86
N ALA A 41 -12.85 3.12 -5.70
CA ALA A 41 -11.68 2.41 -5.19
C ALA A 41 -11.99 0.93 -4.92
N PHE A 42 -13.19 0.62 -4.40
CA PHE A 42 -13.65 -0.76 -4.19
C PHE A 42 -13.95 -1.48 -5.52
N GLU A 43 -14.55 -0.82 -6.49
CA GLU A 43 -14.77 -1.41 -7.82
C GLU A 43 -13.46 -1.75 -8.51
N ASP A 44 -12.48 -0.86 -8.46
CA ASP A 44 -11.17 -1.07 -9.06
C ASP A 44 -10.40 -2.20 -8.39
N LEU A 45 -10.51 -2.31 -7.06
CA LEU A 45 -9.96 -3.42 -6.29
C LEU A 45 -10.58 -4.75 -6.70
N GLN A 46 -11.92 -4.82 -6.80
CA GLN A 46 -12.64 -6.04 -7.16
C GLN A 46 -12.38 -6.46 -8.62
N ALA A 47 -12.26 -5.48 -9.52
CA ALA A 47 -11.97 -5.71 -10.93
C ALA A 47 -10.47 -6.01 -11.20
N GLY A 48 -9.60 -5.95 -10.19
CA GLY A 48 -8.16 -6.16 -10.33
C GLY A 48 -7.48 -5.08 -11.20
N ARG A 49 -8.09 -3.89 -11.29
CA ARG A 49 -7.60 -2.79 -12.13
C ARG A 49 -6.40 -2.06 -11.52
N ASN A 50 -6.18 -2.21 -10.21
CA ASN A 50 -5.08 -1.62 -9.48
C ASN A 50 -4.28 -2.69 -8.69
N ALA A 51 -2.95 -2.49 -8.61
CA ALA A 51 -2.08 -3.34 -7.79
C ALA A 51 -2.11 -2.92 -6.31
N ARG A 52 -2.13 -1.61 -6.06
CA ARG A 52 -2.47 -0.98 -4.78
C ARG A 52 -3.15 0.37 -5.02
N GLY A 53 -4.28 0.57 -4.36
CA GLY A 53 -4.98 1.85 -4.25
C GLY A 53 -4.74 2.48 -2.89
N VAL A 54 -4.54 3.80 -2.84
CA VAL A 54 -4.39 4.55 -1.59
C VAL A 54 -5.46 5.65 -1.53
N ILE A 55 -6.17 5.74 -0.40
CA ILE A 55 -7.11 6.83 -0.14
C ILE A 55 -6.35 7.96 0.53
N LEU A 56 -6.40 9.15 -0.06
CA LEU A 56 -5.83 10.38 0.46
C LEU A 56 -6.95 11.24 1.06
N PHE A 57 -6.67 11.87 2.20
CA PHE A 57 -7.60 12.70 2.97
C PHE A 57 -6.95 14.01 3.39
#